data_AF-A0A7J2KMC7-F1
#
_entry.id   AF-A0A7J2KMC7-F1
#
_cell.length_a   1.000
_cell.length_b   1.000
_cell.length_c   1.000
_cell.angle_alpha   90.00
_cell.angle_beta   90.00
_cell.angle_gamma   90.00
#
_symmetry.space_group_name_H-M   'P 1'
#
loop_
_entity.id
_entity.type
_entity.pdbx_description
1 polymer ?
#
loop_
_entity_poly.entity_id
_entity_poly.type
_entity_poly.pdbx_seq_one_letter_code
_entity_poly.pdbx_strand_id
1 'polypeptide(L)' 'MKQKIIFGILIFILLINLVVLVIALTNNNPSNPFKEYRFLIGIAFITIGGFVRKSYKMTFENK' A
#
# COMPACT_ATOMS: atom_id res chain seq x y z
N MET A 1 7.41 21.23 -5.31
CA MET A 1 7.92 20.01 -6.00
C MET A 1 8.13 18.83 -5.06
N LYS A 2 8.79 18.99 -3.90
CA LYS A 2 9.09 17.90 -2.95
C LYS A 2 7.88 17.06 -2.52
N GLN A 3 6.74 17.69 -2.19
CA GLN A 3 5.53 16.98 -1.77
C GLN A 3 4.91 16.08 -2.86
N LYS A 4 4.99 16.49 -4.13
CA LYS A 4 4.49 15.69 -5.26
C LYS A 4 5.33 14.43 -5.49
N ILE A 5 6.66 14.53 -5.28
CA ILE A 5 7.59 13.38 -5.35
C ILE A 5 7.29 12.39 -4.22
N ILE A 6 7.12 12.88 -2.98
CA ILE A 6 6.76 12.05 -1.83
C ILE A 6 5.44 11.32 -2.08
N PHE A 7 4.44 12.01 -2.63
CA PHE A 7 3.16 11.40 -2.99
C PHE A 7 3.32 10.30 -4.06
N GLY A 8 4.15 10.54 -5.09
CA GLY A 8 4.45 9.54 -6.11
C GLY A 8 5.09 8.28 -5.52
N ILE A 9 6.06 8.43 -4.60
CA ILE A 9 6.70 7.31 -3.90
C ILE A 9 5.68 6.55 -3.05
N LEU A 10 4.81 7.26 -2.33
CA LEU A 10 3.76 6.64 -1.50
C LEU A 10 2.77 5.81 -2.33
N ILE A 11 2.37 6.29 -3.51
CA ILE A 11 1.53 5.52 -4.44
C ILE A 11 2.27 4.27 -4.92
N PHE A 12 3.55 4.39 -5.25
CA PHE A 12 4.34 3.26 -5.71
C PHE A 12 4.47 2.17 -4.63
N ILE A 13 4.71 2.57 -3.38
CA ILE A 13 4.72 1.65 -2.23
C ILE A 13 3.36 0.98 -2.05
N LEU A 14 2.26 1.74 -2.16
CA LEU A 14 0.91 1.19 -2.05
C LEU A 14 0.61 0.13 -3.12
N LEU A 15 1.06 0.38 -4.36
CA LEU A 15 0.94 -0.56 -5.48
C LEU A 15 1.70 -1.86 -5.22
N ILE A 16 2.95 -1.78 -4.74
CA ILE A 16 3.71 -2.97 -4.36
C ILE A 16 2.98 -3.74 -3.26
N ASN A 17 2.47 -3.04 -2.25
CA ASN A 17 1.75 -3.66 -1.14
C ASN A 17 0.47 -4.38 -1.61
N LEU A 18 -0.23 -3.81 -2.60
CA LEU A 18 -1.38 -4.46 -3.24
C LEU A 18 -0.98 -5.77 -3.92
N VAL A 19 0.12 -5.79 -4.68
CA VAL A 19 0.61 -7.01 -5.34
C VAL A 19 0.96 -8.08 -4.30
N VAL A 20 1.68 -7.71 -3.25
CA VAL A 20 2.02 -8.62 -2.15
C VAL A 20 0.77 -9.14 -1.45
N LEU A 21 -0.24 -8.29 -1.23
CA LEU A 21 -1.51 -8.69 -0.64
C LEU A 21 -2.28 -9.67 -1.54
N VAL A 22 -2.33 -9.43 -2.84
CA VAL A 22 -2.93 -10.35 -3.81
C VAL A 22 -2.20 -11.70 -3.78
N ILE A 23 -0.88 -11.71 -3.76
CA ILE A 23 -0.09 -12.94 -3.63
C ILE A 23 -0.40 -13.63 -2.29
N ALA A 24 -0.43 -12.91 -1.18
CA ALA A 24 -0.70 -13.45 0.15
C ALA A 24 -2.10 -14.08 0.27
N LEU A 25 -3.09 -13.49 -0.41
CA LEU A 25 -4.47 -13.99 -0.44
C LEU A 25 -4.67 -15.12 -1.46
N THR A 26 -3.87 -15.14 -2.52
CA THR A 26 -3.94 -16.17 -3.56
C THR A 26 -3.19 -17.43 -3.10
N ASN A 27 -3.94 -18.43 -2.64
CA ASN A 27 -3.41 -19.70 -2.13
C ASN A 27 -3.06 -20.71 -3.24
N ASN A 28 -2.56 -20.24 -4.39
CA ASN A 28 -2.17 -21.11 -5.51
C ASN A 28 -0.80 -21.76 -5.32
N ASN A 29 0.00 -21.27 -4.36
CA ASN A 29 1.29 -21.84 -4.02
C ASN A 29 1.27 -22.33 -2.56
N PRO A 30 1.39 -23.65 -2.29
CA PRO A 30 1.43 -24.19 -0.94
C PRO A 30 2.64 -23.69 -0.13
N SER A 31 3.71 -23.24 -0.79
CA SER A 31 4.92 -22.68 -0.16
C SER A 31 4.92 -21.14 -0.11
N ASN A 32 3.74 -20.50 -0.15
CA ASN A 32 3.65 -19.03 -0.12
C ASN A 32 4.07 -18.47 1.25
N PRO A 33 5.22 -17.76 1.36
CA PRO A 33 5.72 -17.24 2.63
C PRO A 33 4.85 -16.10 3.19
N PHE A 34 4.02 -15.47 2.35
CA PHE A 34 3.17 -14.35 2.77
C PHE A 34 1.82 -14.80 3.36
N LYS A 35 1.48 -16.09 3.27
CA LYS A 35 0.19 -16.63 3.69
C LYS A 35 -0.08 -16.45 5.19
N GLU A 36 0.94 -16.65 6.03
CA GLU A 36 0.83 -16.47 7.48
C GLU A 36 0.67 -14.98 7.86
N TYR A 37 1.27 -14.09 7.08
CA TYR A 37 1.27 -12.65 7.32
C TYR A 37 0.13 -11.91 6.60
N ARG A 38 -0.78 -12.60 5.90
CA ARG A 38 -1.86 -11.99 5.11
C ARG A 38 -2.67 -10.93 5.85
N PHE A 39 -2.90 -11.13 7.15
CA PHE A 39 -3.64 -10.20 7.99
C PHE A 39 -2.83 -8.92 8.25
N LEU A 40 -1.55 -9.06 8.61
CA LEU A 40 -0.62 -7.96 8.80
C LEU A 40 -0.39 -7.17 7.50
N ILE A 41 -0.24 -7.87 6.38
CA ILE A 41 -0.11 -7.25 5.04
C ILE A 41 -1.38 -6.47 4.70
N GLY A 42 -2.57 -7.02 5.00
CA GLY A 42 -3.84 -6.30 4.83
C GLY A 42 -3.93 -5.02 5.67
N ILE A 43 -3.52 -5.06 6.94
CA ILE A 43 -3.46 -3.88 7.81
C ILE A 43 -2.47 -2.85 7.25
N ALA A 44 -1.30 -3.29 6.79
CA ALA A 44 -0.30 -2.41 6.18
C ALA A 44 -0.87 -1.72 4.94
N PHE A 45 -1.56 -2.46 4.07
CA PHE A 45 -2.21 -1.91 2.88
C PHE A 45 -3.24 -0.84 3.23
N ILE A 46 -4.14 -1.11 4.19
CA ILE A 46 -5.15 -0.14 4.64
C ILE A 46 -4.49 1.11 5.25
N THR A 47 -3.47 0.92 6.09
CA THR A 47 -2.77 2.01 6.77
C THR A 47 -2.04 2.92 5.78
N ILE A 48 -1.30 2.33 4.82
CA ILE A 48 -0.60 3.07 3.77
C ILE A 48 -1.62 3.78 2.86
N GLY A 49 -2.73 3.11 2.50
CA GLY A 49 -3.80 3.72 1.71
C GLY A 49 -4.44 4.92 2.40
N GLY A 50 -4.68 4.84 3.71
CA GLY A 50 -5.14 5.96 4.53
C GLY A 50 -4.14 7.12 4.55
N PHE A 51 -2.85 6.82 4.65
CA PHE A 51 -1.80 7.83 4.62
C PHE A 51 -1.69 8.50 3.25
N VAL A 52 -1.74 7.74 2.15
CA VAL A 52 -1.81 8.26 0.77
C VAL A 52 -2.98 9.23 0.61
N ARG A 53 -4.18 8.84 1.08
CA ARG A 53 -5.37 9.71 1.03
C ARG A 53 -5.14 11.01 1.80
N LYS A 54 -4.57 10.95 3.01
CA LYS A 54 -4.26 12.14 3.81
C LYS A 54 -3.24 13.05 3.12
N SER A 55 -2.17 12.48 2.58
CA SER A 55 -1.13 13.22 1.85
C SER A 55 -1.67 13.87 0.58
N TYR A 56 -2.58 13.20 -0.14
CA TYR A 56 -3.26 13.76 -1.31
C TYR A 56 -4.05 15.02 -0.93
N LYS A 57 -4.92 14.92 0.08
CA LYS A 57 -5.74 16.05 0.56
C LYS A 57 -4.86 17.24 0.95
N MET A 58 -3.79 16.98 1.71
CA MET A 58 -2.88 18.04 2.16
C MET A 58 -2.14 18.72 1.00
N THR A 59 -1.82 17.99 -0.07
CA THR A 59 -0.99 18.51 -1.17
C THR A 59 -1.81 19.15 -2.30
N PHE A 60 -3.04 18.66 -2.54
CA PHE A 60 -3.84 19.01 -3.72
C PHE A 60 -5.21 19.60 -3.40
N GLU A 61 -5.78 19.36 -2.21
CA GLU A 61 -7.13 19.82 -1.84
C GLU A 61 -7.10 21.12 -1.00
N ASN A 62 -5.99 21.38 -0.27
CA ASN A 62 -5.74 22.61 0.49
C ASN A 62 -4.99 23.69 -0.32
N LYS A 63 -5.09 23.66 -1.65
CA LYS A 63 -4.39 24.57 -2.56
C LYS A 63 -5.39 25.36 -3.38
#